data_AF-A0A9N8DPV8-F1
#
_entry.id   AF-A0A9N8DPV8-F1
#
_cell.length_a   1.000
_cell.length_b   1.000
_cell.length_c   1.000
_cell.angle_alpha   90.00
_cell.angle_beta   90.00
_cell.angle_gamma   90.00
#
_symmetry.space_group_name_H-M   'P 1'
#
loop_
_entity.id
_entity.type
_entity.pdbx_description
1 polymer ?
#
loop_
_entity_poly.entity_id
_entity_poly.type
_entity_poly.pdbx_seq_one_letter_code
_entity_poly.pdbx_strand_id
1 'polypeptide(L)'
;METSTPTTATPKGTIKDTIKVIFSDVDGTLVHYPKTIPDDDPLNNNNNNPIIRLPPSATGMQGIISSQTFAKCQQIRDTTPDTKLVLVSGMRTTTLLKRLPFLPKADAYCSEAGGRIFWSRPVSSSSNDNTFVVTPCNGATDLEPFEIVEDQEWRRRMQQTHAAGSDGYPSAELTTETTQPPQPQQVSKRSGALWEFAQKLLAKGLVLDTNGYATCFRINRKQQRQQQPQRNNNNNDDQLLFDQLLQGQILPCPPALATSTNLGCIDYYPMESGKLNCCRYVANKLLLLDNSNNNAEEDILSKHCVCLCDDDNDLEMALACQHAFIPGISSTSMANVIGKHPHHFSQTGGKHSNDGIEGTIATEQALSLVLARLAEG
;
A
#
# COMPACT_ATOMS: atom_id res chain seq x y z
N MET A 1 -29.99 -25.35 54.47
CA MET A 1 -30.30 -25.20 53.04
C MET A 1 -30.52 -23.72 52.79
N GLU A 2 -29.45 -23.02 52.46
CA GLU A 2 -29.50 -21.59 52.13
C GLU A 2 -29.70 -21.46 50.62
N THR A 3 -30.80 -20.82 50.25
CA THR A 3 -31.16 -20.52 48.87
C THR A 3 -30.36 -19.31 48.40
N SER A 4 -29.31 -19.56 47.63
CA SER A 4 -28.54 -18.53 46.92
C SER A 4 -29.41 -17.89 45.82
N THR A 5 -29.65 -16.60 45.92
CA THR A 5 -30.33 -15.79 44.90
C THR A 5 -29.43 -15.61 43.67
N PRO A 6 -29.98 -15.75 42.44
CA PRO A 6 -29.20 -15.60 41.22
C PRO A 6 -28.87 -14.13 40.98
N THR A 7 -27.57 -13.81 41.01
CA THR A 7 -27.03 -12.50 40.65
C THR A 7 -27.35 -12.23 39.18
N THR A 8 -28.16 -11.21 38.93
CA THR A 8 -28.57 -10.76 37.60
C THR A 8 -27.34 -10.20 36.90
N ALA A 9 -26.83 -10.91 35.89
CA ALA A 9 -25.74 -10.43 35.05
C ALA A 9 -26.18 -9.13 34.36
N THR A 10 -25.52 -8.03 34.69
CA THR A 10 -25.71 -6.75 34.02
C THR A 10 -25.34 -6.94 32.55
N PRO A 11 -26.19 -6.56 31.58
CA PRO A 11 -25.85 -6.69 30.18
C PRO A 11 -24.56 -5.91 29.93
N LYS A 12 -23.51 -6.63 29.51
CA LYS A 12 -22.28 -6.01 29.00
C LYS A 12 -22.72 -5.07 27.89
N GLY A 13 -22.59 -3.76 28.11
CA GLY A 13 -22.90 -2.77 27.08
C GLY A 13 -22.16 -3.16 25.81
N THR A 14 -22.88 -3.29 24.70
CA THR A 14 -22.28 -3.47 23.38
C THR A 14 -21.38 -2.27 23.13
N ILE A 15 -20.08 -2.45 23.35
CA ILE A 15 -19.06 -1.48 22.96
C ILE A 15 -19.27 -1.30 21.46
N LYS A 16 -19.68 -0.09 21.09
CA LYS A 16 -19.87 0.28 19.70
C LYS A 16 -18.49 0.26 19.07
N ASP A 17 -18.27 -0.59 18.08
CA ASP A 17 -16.96 -0.74 17.44
C ASP A 17 -16.60 0.55 16.70
N THR A 18 -15.82 1.41 17.35
CA THR A 18 -15.39 2.69 16.77
C THR A 18 -14.22 2.46 15.83
N ILE A 19 -14.34 2.96 14.60
CA ILE A 19 -13.26 2.99 13.61
C ILE A 19 -12.23 4.04 14.03
N LYS A 20 -10.98 3.62 14.19
CA LYS A 20 -9.85 4.47 14.56
C LYS A 20 -8.78 4.57 13.47
N VAL A 21 -8.68 3.60 12.57
CA VAL A 21 -7.73 3.65 11.45
C VAL A 21 -8.40 3.21 10.16
N ILE A 22 -8.13 3.93 9.08
CA ILE A 22 -8.53 3.59 7.72
C ILE A 22 -7.27 3.37 6.92
N PHE A 23 -7.07 2.13 6.46
CA PHE A 23 -6.02 1.80 5.52
C PHE A 23 -6.54 1.93 4.09
N SER A 24 -5.72 2.37 3.16
CA SER A 24 -6.09 2.34 1.74
C SER A 24 -4.91 1.87 0.92
N ASP A 25 -5.14 0.89 0.05
CA ASP A 25 -4.25 0.75 -1.11
C ASP A 25 -4.31 2.01 -1.98
N VAL A 26 -3.28 2.22 -2.80
CA VAL A 26 -3.19 3.36 -3.71
C VAL A 26 -3.50 2.98 -5.16
N ASP A 27 -2.78 2.03 -5.74
CA ASP A 27 -2.79 1.78 -7.19
C ASP A 27 -3.88 0.76 -7.54
N GLY A 28 -4.96 1.19 -8.18
CA GLY A 28 -6.17 0.39 -8.43
C GLY A 28 -7.29 0.68 -7.42
N THR A 29 -6.94 1.32 -6.29
CA THR A 29 -7.89 1.69 -5.23
C THR A 29 -8.19 3.19 -5.19
N LEU A 30 -7.18 4.06 -5.00
CA LEU A 30 -7.36 5.52 -5.03
C LEU A 30 -6.96 6.13 -6.37
N VAL A 31 -5.96 5.56 -7.01
CA VAL A 31 -5.37 5.97 -8.28
C VAL A 31 -5.73 4.93 -9.34
N HIS A 32 -6.30 5.38 -10.45
CA HIS A 32 -6.77 4.51 -11.53
C HIS A 32 -5.98 4.71 -12.80
N TYR A 33 -5.97 3.69 -13.67
CA TYR A 33 -5.16 3.67 -14.89
C TYR A 33 -6.03 3.40 -16.12
N PRO A 34 -6.79 4.40 -16.60
CA PRO A 34 -7.60 4.25 -17.81
C PRO A 34 -6.72 4.00 -19.03
N LYS A 35 -7.23 3.25 -20.01
CA LYS A 35 -6.55 3.05 -21.30
C LYS A 35 -6.43 4.33 -22.10
N THR A 36 -7.48 5.16 -22.01
CA THR A 36 -7.56 6.48 -22.62
C THR A 36 -7.87 7.45 -21.50
N ILE A 37 -6.90 8.30 -21.17
CA ILE A 37 -7.19 9.46 -20.34
C ILE A 37 -7.93 10.42 -21.28
N PRO A 38 -9.16 10.83 -20.97
CA PRO A 38 -9.85 11.85 -21.77
C PRO A 38 -8.88 13.00 -21.99
N ASP A 39 -8.76 13.52 -23.21
CA ASP A 39 -8.07 14.78 -23.39
C ASP A 39 -8.84 15.80 -22.54
N ASP A 40 -8.23 16.25 -21.45
CA ASP A 40 -8.81 17.29 -20.63
C ASP A 40 -8.85 18.51 -21.54
N ASP A 41 -10.04 18.86 -22.04
CA ASP A 41 -10.30 20.24 -22.36
C ASP A 41 -10.55 20.92 -21.01
N PRO A 42 -9.57 21.65 -20.43
CA PRO A 42 -9.75 22.37 -19.18
C PRO A 42 -10.88 23.42 -19.25
N LEU A 43 -11.47 23.65 -20.43
CA LEU A 43 -12.62 24.54 -20.65
C LEU A 43 -13.98 23.84 -20.62
N ASN A 44 -14.08 22.50 -20.52
CA ASN A 44 -15.36 21.82 -20.35
C ASN A 44 -15.82 21.86 -18.87
N ASN A 45 -15.93 23.09 -18.37
CA ASN A 45 -16.12 23.57 -16.99
C ASN A 45 -17.44 23.19 -16.30
N ASN A 46 -18.18 22.19 -16.78
CA ASN A 46 -19.46 21.80 -16.17
C ASN A 46 -19.36 20.66 -15.16
N ASN A 47 -18.19 20.04 -14.99
CA ASN A 47 -18.02 18.97 -14.01
C ASN A 47 -17.33 19.50 -12.74
N ASN A 48 -18.08 19.55 -11.63
CA ASN A 48 -17.61 19.83 -10.27
C ASN A 48 -16.63 18.77 -9.71
N ASN A 49 -15.94 18.01 -10.57
CA ASN A 49 -15.01 16.96 -10.17
C ASN A 49 -13.82 16.87 -11.14
N PRO A 50 -12.86 17.82 -11.10
CA PRO A 50 -11.61 17.73 -11.86
C PRO A 50 -10.88 16.40 -11.65
N ILE A 51 -10.30 15.87 -12.73
CA ILE A 51 -9.40 14.71 -12.71
C ILE A 51 -7.95 15.21 -12.64
N ILE A 52 -7.21 14.71 -11.67
CA ILE A 52 -5.80 15.04 -11.46
C ILE A 52 -4.95 13.92 -12.04
N ARG A 53 -4.04 14.28 -12.95
CA ARG A 53 -3.10 13.33 -13.56
C ARG A 53 -1.82 13.25 -12.72
N LEU A 54 -1.43 12.04 -12.34
CA LEU A 54 -0.17 11.80 -11.65
C LEU A 54 1.00 11.85 -12.65
N PRO A 55 2.24 12.02 -12.17
CA PRO A 55 3.42 11.81 -13.00
C PRO A 55 3.43 10.38 -13.57
N PRO A 56 3.83 10.19 -14.84
CA PRO A 56 3.92 8.86 -15.43
C PRO A 56 4.93 8.00 -14.67
N SER A 57 4.61 6.72 -14.54
CA SER A 57 5.53 5.74 -13.97
C SER A 57 6.71 5.47 -14.92
N ALA A 58 7.72 4.73 -14.44
CA ALA A 58 8.83 4.28 -15.28
C ALA A 58 8.38 3.39 -16.46
N THR A 59 7.19 2.78 -16.38
CA THR A 59 6.61 1.99 -17.48
C THR A 59 5.76 2.81 -18.44
N GLY A 60 5.67 4.13 -18.24
CA GLY A 60 4.85 5.06 -19.04
C GLY A 60 3.37 5.08 -18.65
N MET A 61 2.94 4.26 -17.70
CA MET A 61 1.55 4.30 -17.21
C MET A 61 1.32 5.57 -16.40
N GLN A 62 0.27 6.31 -16.74
CA GLN A 62 -0.13 7.51 -16.02
C GLN A 62 -1.39 7.22 -15.21
N GLY A 63 -1.28 7.44 -13.90
CA GLY A 63 -2.41 7.31 -12.98
C GLY A 63 -3.26 8.56 -12.97
N ILE A 64 -4.55 8.41 -12.65
CA ILE A 64 -5.47 9.50 -12.40
C ILE A 64 -6.15 9.34 -11.04
N ILE A 65 -6.53 10.45 -10.43
CA ILE A 65 -7.33 10.50 -9.20
C ILE A 65 -8.31 11.67 -9.32
N SER A 66 -9.52 11.52 -8.78
CA SER A 66 -10.51 12.61 -8.82
C SER A 66 -10.31 13.58 -7.66
N SER A 67 -10.61 14.86 -7.88
CA SER A 67 -10.63 15.87 -6.83
C SER A 67 -11.62 15.55 -5.70
N GLN A 68 -12.73 14.87 -6.00
CA GLN A 68 -13.66 14.40 -4.98
C GLN A 68 -13.06 13.30 -4.08
N THR A 69 -12.17 12.46 -4.61
CA THR A 69 -11.42 11.50 -3.78
C THR A 69 -10.57 12.25 -2.74
N PHE A 70 -9.87 13.31 -3.14
CA PHE A 70 -9.14 14.19 -2.20
C PHE A 70 -10.07 14.80 -1.16
N ALA A 71 -11.17 15.41 -1.60
CA ALA A 71 -12.11 16.07 -0.71
C ALA A 71 -12.68 15.13 0.36
N LYS A 72 -12.99 13.88 -0.01
CA LYS A 72 -13.51 12.86 0.92
C LYS A 72 -12.43 12.35 1.88
N CYS A 73 -11.22 12.10 1.41
CA CYS A 73 -10.10 11.75 2.29
C CYS A 73 -9.80 12.87 3.30
N GLN A 74 -9.85 14.12 2.86
CA GLN A 74 -9.68 15.28 3.74
C GLN A 74 -10.86 15.37 4.73
N GLN A 75 -12.09 15.18 4.28
CA GLN A 75 -13.27 15.17 5.14
C GLN A 75 -13.17 14.11 6.25
N ILE A 76 -12.67 12.91 5.96
CA ILE A 76 -12.41 11.88 6.97
C ILE A 76 -11.50 12.45 8.07
N ARG A 77 -10.38 13.06 7.69
CA ARG A 77 -9.40 13.59 8.65
C ARG A 77 -9.93 14.78 9.45
N ASP A 78 -10.73 15.66 8.83
CA ASP A 78 -11.25 16.87 9.47
C ASP A 78 -12.43 16.59 10.40
N THR A 79 -13.34 15.68 9.99
CA THR A 79 -14.57 15.40 10.73
C THR A 79 -14.40 14.36 11.83
N THR A 80 -13.35 13.53 11.76
CA THR A 80 -13.03 12.51 12.77
C THR A 80 -11.58 12.62 13.22
N PRO A 81 -11.24 13.55 14.14
CA PRO A 81 -9.86 13.78 14.58
C PRO A 81 -9.16 12.55 15.20
N ASP A 82 -9.97 11.65 15.77
CA ASP A 82 -9.53 10.39 16.39
C ASP A 82 -9.33 9.26 15.37
N THR A 83 -9.73 9.44 14.11
CA THR A 83 -9.57 8.47 13.04
C THR A 83 -8.38 8.87 12.16
N LYS A 84 -7.48 7.91 11.91
CA LYS A 84 -6.28 8.11 11.11
C LYS A 84 -6.41 7.49 9.73
N LEU A 85 -5.91 8.18 8.71
CA LEU A 85 -5.82 7.68 7.34
C LEU A 85 -4.39 7.24 7.06
N VAL A 86 -4.22 6.03 6.53
CA VAL A 86 -2.92 5.46 6.19
C VAL A 86 -2.95 4.95 4.75
N LEU A 87 -2.02 5.41 3.91
CA LEU A 87 -1.88 4.90 2.55
C LEU A 87 -0.83 3.81 2.50
N VAL A 88 -1.16 2.65 1.95
CA VAL A 88 -0.30 1.48 1.86
C VAL A 88 -0.12 1.11 0.40
N SER A 89 1.11 0.89 -0.06
CA SER A 89 1.34 0.61 -1.48
C SER A 89 2.52 -0.31 -1.74
N GLY A 90 2.44 -1.04 -2.87
CA GLY A 90 3.58 -1.75 -3.48
C GLY A 90 4.55 -0.85 -4.25
N MET A 91 4.28 0.46 -4.35
CA MET A 91 5.15 1.42 -5.02
C MET A 91 6.58 1.38 -4.44
N ARG A 92 7.56 1.55 -5.34
CA ARG A 92 8.93 1.92 -4.94
C ARG A 92 8.89 3.21 -4.13
N THR A 93 9.80 3.38 -3.18
CA THR A 93 9.85 4.62 -2.39
C THR A 93 10.05 5.83 -3.30
N THR A 94 10.94 5.75 -4.29
CA THR A 94 11.14 6.84 -5.25
C THR A 94 9.87 7.19 -6.03
N THR A 95 9.00 6.22 -6.30
CA THR A 95 7.72 6.45 -6.98
C THR A 95 6.71 7.09 -6.03
N LEU A 96 6.63 6.61 -4.79
CA LEU A 96 5.82 7.23 -3.75
C LEU A 96 6.19 8.72 -3.60
N LEU A 97 7.47 9.04 -3.36
CA LEU A 97 7.93 10.42 -3.13
C LEU A 97 7.56 11.36 -4.28
N LYS A 98 7.70 10.92 -5.54
CA LYS A 98 7.29 11.69 -6.72
C LYS A 98 5.80 11.91 -6.83
N ARG A 99 5.00 10.99 -6.29
CA ARG A 99 3.53 11.02 -6.36
C ARG A 99 2.87 11.66 -5.15
N LEU A 100 3.56 11.80 -4.01
CA LEU A 100 3.00 12.40 -2.79
C LEU A 100 2.27 13.74 -3.02
N PRO A 101 2.77 14.68 -3.84
CA PRO A 101 2.02 15.89 -4.19
C PRO A 101 0.63 15.64 -4.78
N PHE A 102 0.43 14.49 -5.41
CA PHE A 102 -0.78 14.09 -6.14
C PHE A 102 -1.56 12.98 -5.42
N LEU A 103 -1.25 12.70 -4.15
CA LEU A 103 -1.97 11.76 -3.31
C LEU A 103 -2.65 12.48 -2.16
N PRO A 104 -3.76 11.95 -1.60
CA PRO A 104 -4.36 12.52 -0.42
C PRO A 104 -3.35 12.62 0.74
N LYS A 105 -3.46 13.70 1.51
CA LYS A 105 -2.72 13.84 2.76
C LYS A 105 -3.19 12.76 3.74
N ALA A 106 -2.24 12.03 4.32
CA ALA A 106 -2.48 10.93 5.23
C ALA A 106 -1.58 11.06 6.47
N ASP A 107 -1.91 10.35 7.53
CA ASP A 107 -1.16 10.35 8.78
C ASP A 107 0.10 9.46 8.66
N ALA A 108 0.04 8.44 7.82
CA ALA A 108 1.21 7.63 7.44
C ALA A 108 1.13 7.15 5.98
N TYR A 109 2.32 6.90 5.41
CA TYR A 109 2.50 6.34 4.08
C TYR A 109 3.42 5.12 4.16
N CYS A 110 2.98 4.02 3.57
CA CYS A 110 3.74 2.77 3.54
C CYS A 110 4.07 2.43 2.08
N SER A 111 5.34 2.19 1.78
CA SER A 111 5.82 1.80 0.44
C SER A 111 6.46 0.42 0.46
N GLU A 112 6.82 -0.07 -0.73
CA GLU A 112 7.55 -1.33 -0.92
C GLU A 112 6.84 -2.53 -0.27
N ALA A 113 5.52 -2.59 -0.44
CA ALA A 113 4.65 -3.60 0.15
C ALA A 113 4.71 -3.62 1.69
N GLY A 114 4.89 -2.46 2.32
CA GLY A 114 4.96 -2.32 3.78
C GLY A 114 6.39 -2.36 4.35
N GLY A 115 7.41 -2.44 3.48
CA GLY A 115 8.80 -2.48 3.92
C GLY A 115 9.31 -1.14 4.44
N ARG A 116 8.64 -0.04 4.11
CA ARG A 116 8.99 1.30 4.63
C ARG A 116 7.74 2.05 5.05
N ILE A 117 7.87 2.81 6.12
CA ILE A 117 6.79 3.57 6.76
C ILE A 117 7.28 5.00 6.95
N PHE A 118 6.47 5.97 6.55
CA PHE A 118 6.73 7.40 6.71
C PHE A 118 5.58 8.06 7.44
N TRP A 119 5.88 8.78 8.51
CA TRP A 119 4.91 9.56 9.28
C TRP A 119 4.79 10.97 8.73
N SER A 120 3.56 11.43 8.54
CA SER A 120 3.28 12.81 8.17
C SER A 120 3.32 13.72 9.39
N ARG A 121 3.87 14.92 9.24
CA ARG A 121 3.88 15.95 10.29
C ARG A 121 3.84 17.36 9.67
N PRO A 122 3.44 18.39 10.44
CA PRO A 122 3.56 19.77 10.02
C PRO A 122 5.02 20.13 9.67
N VAL A 123 5.21 21.04 8.72
CA VAL A 123 6.54 21.55 8.38
C VAL A 123 7.15 22.24 9.60
N SER A 124 8.38 21.85 9.96
CA SER A 124 9.14 22.47 11.04
C SER A 124 10.02 23.59 10.47
N SER A 125 10.21 24.66 11.24
CA SER A 125 11.22 25.67 10.92
C SER A 125 12.66 25.16 11.07
N SER A 126 12.86 24.06 11.80
CA SER A 126 14.16 23.41 11.94
C SER A 126 14.42 22.48 10.76
N SER A 127 15.36 22.83 9.89
CA SER A 127 15.87 21.93 8.85
C SER A 127 16.50 20.70 9.50
N ASN A 128 15.78 19.57 9.51
CA ASN A 128 16.37 18.28 9.83
C ASN A 128 16.72 17.58 8.52
N ASP A 129 17.93 17.07 8.40
CA ASP A 129 18.45 16.47 7.16
C ASP A 129 17.74 15.17 6.72
N ASN A 130 16.68 14.73 7.41
CA ASN A 130 16.00 13.44 7.18
C ASN A 130 14.50 13.57 6.91
N THR A 131 14.06 14.69 6.36
CA THR A 131 12.64 14.94 6.04
C THR A 131 12.43 15.27 4.58
N PHE A 132 11.36 14.75 3.99
CA PHE A 132 10.91 15.15 2.66
C PHE A 132 9.70 16.07 2.77
N VAL A 133 9.80 17.29 2.23
CA VAL A 133 8.71 18.26 2.20
C VAL A 133 7.83 18.01 0.98
N VAL A 134 6.56 17.74 1.23
CA VAL A 134 5.53 17.57 0.21
C VAL A 134 4.80 18.90 0.02
N THR A 135 4.78 19.38 -1.22
CA THR A 135 3.89 20.48 -1.63
C THR A 135 2.74 19.87 -2.42
N PRO A 136 1.50 19.85 -1.90
CA PRO A 136 0.35 19.32 -2.62
C PRO A 136 0.16 20.00 -3.99
N CYS A 137 -0.32 19.25 -4.98
CA CYS A 137 -0.61 19.80 -6.31
C CYS A 137 -1.90 20.61 -6.31
N ASN A 138 -2.04 21.53 -7.28
CA ASN A 138 -3.30 22.22 -7.53
C ASN A 138 -4.42 21.21 -7.81
N GLY A 139 -5.54 21.36 -7.11
CA GLY A 139 -6.68 20.43 -7.17
C GLY A 139 -6.86 19.58 -5.90
N ALA A 140 -5.85 19.50 -5.04
CA ALA A 140 -6.04 19.03 -3.66
C ALA A 140 -6.84 20.07 -2.86
N THR A 141 -7.65 19.61 -1.89
CA THR A 141 -8.43 20.48 -1.01
C THR A 141 -7.59 21.08 0.12
N ASP A 142 -6.61 20.33 0.64
CA ASP A 142 -5.58 20.83 1.56
C ASP A 142 -4.29 21.09 0.77
N LEU A 143 -3.96 22.37 0.62
CA LEU A 143 -2.75 22.82 -0.07
C LEU A 143 -1.59 23.11 0.90
N GLU A 144 -1.77 22.93 2.21
CA GLU A 144 -0.73 23.18 3.20
C GLU A 144 0.40 22.16 3.06
N PRO A 145 1.64 22.62 2.83
CA PRO A 145 2.80 21.74 2.80
C PRO A 145 2.94 20.93 4.09
N PHE A 146 3.52 19.75 3.98
CA PHE A 146 3.80 18.89 5.12
C PHE A 146 5.11 18.14 4.94
N GLU A 147 5.68 17.66 6.04
CA GLU A 147 6.87 16.81 6.02
C GLU A 147 6.47 15.36 6.18
N ILE A 148 7.26 14.46 5.59
CA ILE A 148 7.27 13.06 5.96
C ILE A 148 8.61 12.63 6.55
N VAL A 149 8.56 11.76 7.55
CA VAL A 149 9.74 11.23 8.25
C VAL A 149 9.66 9.71 8.32
N GLU A 150 10.73 9.03 7.93
CA GLU A 150 10.78 7.57 7.99
C GLU A 150 10.79 7.05 9.44
N ASP A 151 9.99 6.01 9.68
CA ASP A 151 9.97 5.29 10.95
C ASP A 151 11.30 4.56 11.19
N GLN A 152 12.11 5.11 12.11
CA GLN A 152 13.43 4.55 12.41
C GLN A 152 13.37 3.21 13.14
N GLU A 153 12.28 2.90 13.84
CA GLU A 153 12.14 1.63 14.52
C GLU A 153 11.85 0.52 13.51
N TRP A 154 10.88 0.74 12.63
CA TRP A 154 10.54 -0.17 11.54
C TRP A 154 11.72 -0.36 10.59
N ARG A 155 12.38 0.74 10.18
CA ARG A 155 13.60 0.69 9.36
C ARG A 155 14.66 -0.21 9.98
N ARG A 156 14.92 -0.11 11.28
CA ARG A 156 15.91 -0.94 11.96
C ARG A 156 15.58 -2.43 11.88
N ARG A 157 14.30 -2.81 11.97
CA ARG A 157 13.87 -4.21 11.80
C ARG A 157 14.20 -4.70 10.40
N MET A 158 13.83 -3.92 9.39
CA MET A 158 14.11 -4.24 7.99
C MET A 158 15.60 -4.27 7.65
N GLN A 159 16.44 -3.50 8.36
CA GLN A 159 17.89 -3.49 8.20
C GLN A 159 18.59 -4.73 8.79
N GLN A 160 17.87 -5.60 9.51
CA GLN A 160 18.45 -6.83 10.05
C GLN A 160 18.88 -7.76 8.91
N THR A 161 19.92 -8.57 9.16
CA THR A 161 20.51 -9.45 8.15
C THR A 161 19.57 -10.58 7.71
N HIS A 162 18.64 -11.00 8.56
CA HIS A 162 17.60 -11.95 8.17
C HIS A 162 16.44 -11.29 7.39
N ALA A 163 16.45 -9.96 7.22
CA ALA A 163 15.49 -9.19 6.44
C ALA A 163 16.16 -8.65 5.16
N ALA A 164 16.21 -7.32 4.98
CA ALA A 164 16.74 -6.67 3.79
C ALA A 164 18.18 -6.16 3.93
N GLY A 165 18.76 -6.19 5.14
CA GLY A 165 20.10 -5.62 5.39
C GLY A 165 20.15 -4.09 5.31
N SER A 166 21.30 -3.50 5.67
CA SER A 166 21.47 -2.04 5.75
C SER A 166 21.76 -1.36 4.41
N ASP A 167 22.26 -2.11 3.42
CA ASP A 167 22.79 -1.57 2.15
C ASP A 167 21.71 -1.01 1.22
N GLY A 168 20.45 -1.38 1.45
CA GLY A 168 19.32 -0.96 0.63
C GLY A 168 18.86 0.47 0.87
N TYR A 169 19.34 1.14 1.93
CA TYR A 169 18.86 2.46 2.35
C TYR A 169 19.85 3.56 1.98
N PRO A 170 19.66 4.30 0.87
CA PRO A 170 20.50 5.44 0.59
C PRO A 170 20.15 6.53 1.60
N SER A 171 21.14 7.05 2.33
CA SER A 171 20.94 8.11 3.31
C SER A 171 20.34 9.40 2.72
N ALA A 172 20.36 9.55 1.39
CA ALA A 172 20.00 10.78 0.68
C ALA A 172 18.61 10.76 0.00
N GLU A 173 17.78 9.72 0.14
CA GLU A 173 16.49 9.68 -0.58
C GLU A 173 15.49 10.73 -0.12
N LEU A 174 15.58 11.16 1.15
CA LEU A 174 14.69 12.17 1.73
C LEU A 174 15.30 13.58 1.65
N THR A 175 16.58 13.73 1.31
CA THR A 175 17.22 15.04 1.17
C THR A 175 16.90 15.65 -0.18
N THR A 176 16.36 16.86 -0.18
CA THR A 176 15.97 17.61 -1.40
C THR A 176 17.16 18.14 -2.20
N GLU A 177 18.37 18.10 -1.66
CA GLU A 177 19.55 18.77 -2.22
C GLU A 177 20.29 17.97 -3.31
N THR A 178 20.06 16.67 -3.43
CA THR A 178 20.72 15.87 -4.46
C THR A 178 20.00 15.97 -5.81
N THR A 179 20.58 16.75 -6.73
CA THR A 179 20.13 16.89 -8.12
C THR A 179 20.23 15.60 -8.94
N GLN A 180 20.96 14.60 -8.45
CA GLN A 180 21.04 13.28 -9.06
C GLN A 180 20.40 12.23 -8.15
N PRO A 181 19.46 11.41 -8.66
CA PRO A 181 18.92 10.31 -7.89
C PRO A 181 20.07 9.36 -7.50
N PRO A 182 20.09 8.84 -6.26
CA PRO A 182 21.12 7.91 -5.84
C PRO A 182 21.18 6.74 -6.82
N GLN A 183 22.38 6.45 -7.32
CA GLN A 183 22.61 5.28 -8.17
C GLN A 183 22.25 4.03 -7.36
N PRO A 184 21.33 3.19 -7.82
CA PRO A 184 20.94 2.00 -7.09
C PRO A 184 22.16 1.09 -6.91
N GLN A 185 22.45 0.72 -5.66
CA GLN A 185 23.54 -0.19 -5.35
C GLN A 185 23.30 -1.53 -6.08
N GLN A 186 24.34 -2.06 -6.70
CA GLN A 186 24.29 -3.35 -7.37
C GLN A 186 23.87 -4.45 -6.38
N VAL A 187 23.03 -5.39 -6.83
CA VAL A 187 22.51 -6.48 -6.00
C VAL A 187 23.62 -7.30 -5.34
N SER A 188 24.75 -7.50 -6.03
CA SER A 188 25.94 -8.19 -5.51
C SER A 188 26.63 -7.49 -4.33
N LYS A 189 26.35 -6.20 -4.13
CA LYS A 189 26.90 -5.40 -3.02
C LYS A 189 25.92 -5.25 -1.87
N ARG A 190 24.71 -5.81 -1.97
CA ARG A 190 23.69 -5.71 -0.91
C ARG A 190 23.71 -6.98 -0.07
N SER A 191 23.74 -6.83 1.25
CA SER A 191 23.69 -7.89 2.24
C SER A 191 22.26 -8.15 2.72
N GLY A 192 22.05 -9.31 3.34
CA GLY A 192 20.76 -9.68 3.95
C GLY A 192 19.99 -10.71 3.12
N ALA A 193 19.10 -11.43 3.78
CA ALA A 193 18.39 -12.59 3.23
C ALA A 193 17.67 -12.27 1.90
N LEU A 194 17.07 -11.08 1.81
CA LEU A 194 16.39 -10.63 0.59
C LEU A 194 17.33 -10.58 -0.61
N TRP A 195 18.49 -9.93 -0.44
CA TRP A 195 19.43 -9.72 -1.53
C TRP A 195 20.27 -10.95 -1.84
N GLU A 196 20.56 -11.78 -0.84
CA GLU A 196 21.13 -13.11 -1.08
C GLU A 196 20.21 -13.98 -1.94
N PHE A 197 18.90 -13.93 -1.70
CA PHE A 197 17.93 -14.62 -2.53
C PHE A 197 17.86 -14.02 -3.94
N ALA A 198 17.87 -12.69 -4.07
CA ALA A 198 17.95 -12.01 -5.36
C ALA A 198 19.20 -12.44 -6.17
N GLN A 199 20.37 -12.55 -5.54
CA GLN A 199 21.59 -13.03 -6.19
C GLN A 199 21.44 -14.46 -6.71
N LYS A 200 20.81 -15.36 -5.94
CA LYS A 200 20.54 -16.74 -6.37
C LYS A 200 19.60 -16.77 -7.59
N LEU A 201 18.58 -15.92 -7.63
CA LEU A 201 17.66 -15.82 -8.77
C LEU A 201 18.34 -15.24 -10.02
N LEU A 202 19.19 -14.21 -9.87
CA LEU A 202 20.03 -13.69 -10.96
C LEU A 202 20.95 -14.79 -11.53
N ALA A 203 21.55 -15.62 -10.67
CA ALA A 203 22.37 -16.75 -11.09
C ALA A 203 21.58 -17.85 -11.84
N LYS A 204 20.25 -17.90 -11.67
CA LYS A 204 19.34 -18.73 -12.47
C LYS A 204 18.92 -18.08 -13.79
N GLY A 205 19.39 -16.86 -14.06
CA GLY A 205 19.09 -16.11 -15.28
C GLY A 205 17.73 -15.41 -15.26
N LEU A 206 17.15 -15.16 -14.08
CA LEU A 206 15.97 -14.30 -13.96
C LEU A 206 16.37 -12.82 -14.02
N VAL A 207 15.50 -12.00 -14.60
CA VAL A 207 15.66 -10.54 -14.64
C VAL A 207 14.91 -9.94 -13.45
N LEU A 208 15.61 -9.21 -12.60
CA LEU A 208 15.04 -8.59 -11.41
C LEU A 208 14.95 -7.07 -11.57
N ASP A 209 13.84 -6.50 -11.16
CA ASP A 209 13.65 -5.08 -10.96
C ASP A 209 13.94 -4.74 -9.49
N THR A 210 15.12 -4.15 -9.27
CA THR A 210 15.64 -3.79 -7.93
C THR A 210 15.80 -2.28 -7.76
N ASN A 211 15.42 -1.52 -8.79
CA ASN A 211 15.69 -0.08 -8.84
C ASN A 211 14.69 0.69 -7.97
N GLY A 212 15.21 1.47 -7.02
CA GLY A 212 14.41 2.27 -6.08
C GLY A 212 13.72 1.47 -4.98
N TYR A 213 14.11 0.21 -4.78
CA TYR A 213 13.70 -0.60 -3.65
C TYR A 213 14.83 -0.80 -2.64
N ALA A 214 14.51 -0.65 -1.36
CA ALA A 214 15.38 -0.94 -0.23
C ALA A 214 15.05 -2.29 0.42
N THR A 215 13.77 -2.68 0.41
CA THR A 215 13.17 -3.77 1.18
C THR A 215 12.34 -4.72 0.34
N CYS A 216 12.35 -4.56 -0.98
CA CYS A 216 11.61 -5.39 -1.91
C CYS A 216 12.41 -5.58 -3.20
N PHE A 217 12.08 -6.57 -4.00
CA PHE A 217 12.38 -6.57 -5.42
C PHE A 217 11.27 -7.25 -6.19
N ARG A 218 11.15 -6.89 -7.48
CA ARG A 218 10.08 -7.35 -8.35
C ARG A 218 10.62 -8.20 -9.50
N ILE A 219 9.88 -9.23 -9.85
CA ILE A 219 10.08 -10.01 -11.08
C ILE A 219 8.85 -9.83 -11.93
N ASN A 220 9.00 -9.21 -13.09
CA ASN A 220 7.89 -8.96 -14.00
C ASN A 220 7.95 -9.91 -15.20
N ARG A 221 6.84 -10.61 -15.48
CA ARG A 221 6.71 -11.53 -16.62
C ARG A 221 7.00 -10.86 -17.97
N LYS A 222 6.58 -9.61 -18.18
CA LYS A 222 6.87 -8.85 -19.40
C LYS A 222 8.36 -8.53 -19.55
N GLN A 223 9.04 -8.18 -18.45
CA GLN A 223 10.48 -7.88 -18.47
C GLN A 223 11.31 -9.11 -18.80
N GLN A 224 10.91 -10.31 -18.32
CA GLN A 224 11.60 -11.55 -18.68
C GLN A 224 11.68 -11.72 -20.21
N ARG A 225 10.56 -11.47 -20.91
CA ARG A 225 10.48 -11.56 -22.38
C ARG A 225 11.27 -10.50 -23.13
N GLN A 226 11.39 -9.29 -22.57
CA GLN A 226 12.00 -8.16 -23.26
C GLN A 226 13.54 -8.17 -23.19
N GLN A 227 14.11 -8.61 -22.07
CA GLN A 227 15.55 -8.52 -21.83
C GLN A 227 16.31 -9.81 -22.17
N GLN A 228 15.63 -10.85 -22.65
CA GLN A 228 16.27 -12.07 -23.17
C GLN A 228 16.03 -12.33 -24.68
N PRO A 229 16.16 -11.32 -25.59
CA PRO A 229 15.88 -11.54 -27.02
C PRO A 229 16.79 -12.56 -27.72
N GLN A 230 17.93 -12.92 -27.10
CA GLN A 230 18.93 -13.82 -27.69
C GLN A 230 18.79 -15.29 -27.23
N ARG A 231 17.88 -15.61 -26.31
CA ARG A 231 17.48 -17.01 -26.10
C ARG A 231 16.55 -17.39 -27.24
N ASN A 232 17.06 -18.21 -28.16
CA ASN A 232 16.44 -18.80 -29.37
C ASN A 232 14.92 -18.63 -29.54
N ASN A 233 14.49 -18.41 -30.79
CA ASN A 233 13.11 -18.24 -31.34
C ASN A 233 11.97 -19.17 -30.83
N ASN A 234 12.20 -20.06 -29.87
CA ASN A 234 11.15 -20.76 -29.14
C ASN A 234 10.64 -19.85 -28.01
N ASN A 235 9.65 -19.03 -28.31
CA ASN A 235 8.92 -18.15 -27.36
C ASN A 235 8.40 -18.85 -26.08
N ASN A 236 8.50 -20.17 -25.97
CA ASN A 236 8.00 -20.96 -24.85
C ASN A 236 8.95 -20.99 -23.64
N ASP A 237 10.26 -20.81 -23.82
CA ASP A 237 11.25 -21.05 -22.75
C ASP A 237 11.27 -19.97 -21.65
N ASP A 238 11.08 -18.69 -22.00
CA ASP A 238 11.06 -17.59 -21.02
C ASP A 238 9.80 -17.59 -20.15
N GLN A 239 8.66 -17.96 -20.75
CA GLN A 239 7.41 -18.14 -20.02
C GLN A 239 7.53 -19.30 -19.04
N LEU A 240 8.26 -20.35 -19.42
CA LEU A 240 8.55 -21.49 -18.56
C LEU A 240 9.28 -21.07 -17.28
N LEU A 241 10.30 -20.20 -17.34
CA LEU A 241 11.06 -19.81 -16.13
C LEU A 241 10.20 -19.03 -15.12
N PHE A 242 9.41 -18.06 -15.58
CA PHE A 242 8.52 -17.32 -14.68
C PHE A 242 7.46 -18.24 -14.04
N ASP A 243 6.85 -19.11 -14.85
CA ASP A 243 5.82 -20.04 -14.37
C ASP A 243 6.42 -21.12 -13.44
N GLN A 244 7.64 -21.60 -13.73
CA GLN A 244 8.40 -22.50 -12.85
C GLN A 244 8.75 -21.82 -11.52
N LEU A 245 9.13 -20.53 -11.51
CA LEU A 245 9.37 -19.79 -10.27
C LEU A 245 8.09 -19.66 -9.45
N LEU A 246 6.98 -19.28 -10.11
CA LEU A 246 5.67 -19.14 -9.48
C LEU A 246 5.20 -20.46 -8.85
N GLN A 247 5.55 -21.60 -9.46
CA GLN A 247 5.26 -22.95 -8.97
C GLN A 247 6.30 -23.46 -7.95
N GLY A 248 7.29 -22.65 -7.58
CA GLY A 248 8.35 -23.02 -6.62
C GLY A 248 9.37 -24.03 -7.14
N GLN A 249 9.44 -24.25 -8.45
CA GLN A 249 10.31 -25.27 -9.07
C GLN A 249 11.75 -24.79 -9.31
N ILE A 250 11.98 -23.47 -9.41
CA ILE A 250 13.33 -22.91 -9.59
C ILE A 250 14.06 -22.84 -8.25
N LEU A 251 13.49 -22.09 -7.32
CA LEU A 251 13.96 -21.92 -5.94
C LEU A 251 12.74 -21.63 -5.06
N PRO A 252 12.56 -22.34 -3.92
CA PRO A 252 11.50 -22.00 -2.98
C PRO A 252 11.78 -20.65 -2.31
N CYS A 253 10.71 -19.93 -1.95
CA CYS A 253 10.84 -18.71 -1.15
C CYS A 253 11.47 -19.06 0.21
N PRO A 254 12.58 -18.40 0.61
CA PRO A 254 13.19 -18.64 1.92
C PRO A 254 12.22 -18.31 3.07
N PRO A 255 12.27 -19.03 4.22
CA PRO A 255 11.37 -18.77 5.35
C PRO A 255 11.44 -17.35 5.93
N ALA A 256 12.58 -16.67 5.74
CA ALA A 256 12.77 -15.29 6.19
C ALA A 256 12.15 -14.24 5.27
N LEU A 257 11.62 -14.65 4.11
CA LEU A 257 11.01 -13.80 3.10
C LEU A 257 9.55 -14.20 2.87
N ALA A 258 8.75 -13.22 2.49
CA ALA A 258 7.40 -13.40 1.99
C ALA A 258 7.36 -13.01 0.50
N THR A 259 6.25 -13.38 -0.15
CA THR A 259 6.01 -13.06 -1.56
C THR A 259 4.56 -12.69 -1.78
N SER A 260 4.33 -11.75 -2.69
CA SER A 260 3.00 -11.45 -3.22
C SER A 260 3.01 -11.49 -4.75
N THR A 261 1.87 -11.83 -5.36
CA THR A 261 1.73 -11.86 -6.81
C THR A 261 0.60 -10.95 -7.25
N ASN A 262 0.88 -10.09 -8.23
CA ASN A 262 -0.09 -9.13 -8.76
C ASN A 262 0.25 -8.85 -10.24
N LEU A 263 -0.76 -8.89 -11.13
CA LEU A 263 -0.67 -8.49 -12.54
C LEU A 263 0.56 -9.05 -13.30
N GLY A 264 0.90 -10.32 -13.05
CA GLY A 264 2.05 -10.98 -13.68
C GLY A 264 3.40 -10.53 -13.13
N CYS A 265 3.42 -9.99 -11.92
CA CYS A 265 4.61 -9.69 -11.13
C CYS A 265 4.66 -10.60 -9.90
N ILE A 266 5.87 -10.90 -9.45
CA ILE A 266 6.15 -11.53 -8.16
C ILE A 266 7.03 -10.53 -7.40
N ASP A 267 6.56 -10.13 -6.22
CA ASP A 267 7.32 -9.28 -5.30
C ASP A 267 7.83 -10.13 -4.16
N TYR A 268 9.12 -9.99 -3.84
CA TYR A 268 9.74 -10.60 -2.66
C TYR A 268 10.14 -9.51 -1.68
N TYR A 269 9.87 -9.73 -0.41
CA TYR A 269 10.16 -8.80 0.69
C TYR A 269 10.40 -9.58 1.99
N PRO A 270 11.00 -8.97 3.04
CA PRO A 270 11.17 -9.62 4.34
C PRO A 270 9.85 -10.15 4.91
N MET A 271 9.86 -11.28 5.60
CA MET A 271 8.66 -11.89 6.20
C MET A 271 7.92 -10.94 7.15
N GLU A 272 8.66 -10.10 7.89
CA GLU A 272 8.09 -9.11 8.80
C GLU A 272 7.42 -7.92 8.07
N SER A 273 7.71 -7.73 6.78
CA SER A 273 7.06 -6.75 5.92
C SER A 273 5.71 -7.29 5.41
N GLY A 274 5.17 -6.77 4.32
CA GLY A 274 3.85 -7.09 3.81
C GLY A 274 2.81 -6.09 4.31
N LYS A 275 1.76 -5.87 3.51
CA LYS A 275 0.70 -4.90 3.83
C LYS A 275 0.05 -5.20 5.19
N LEU A 276 -0.28 -6.47 5.46
CA LEU A 276 -0.87 -6.88 6.74
C LEU A 276 0.02 -6.53 7.95
N ASN A 277 1.27 -6.94 7.95
CA ASN A 277 2.17 -6.73 9.09
C ASN A 277 2.47 -5.25 9.30
N CYS A 278 2.62 -4.50 8.21
CA CYS A 278 2.76 -3.05 8.24
C CYS A 278 1.53 -2.37 8.85
N CYS A 279 0.31 -2.74 8.42
CA CYS A 279 -0.92 -2.21 8.98
C CYS A 279 -1.04 -2.52 10.49
N ARG A 280 -0.70 -3.74 10.92
CA ARG A 280 -0.66 -4.09 12.34
C ARG A 280 0.30 -3.20 13.12
N TYR A 281 1.52 -3.01 12.61
CA TYR A 281 2.51 -2.15 13.27
C TYR A 281 2.02 -0.70 13.38
N VAL A 282 1.50 -0.14 12.28
CA VAL A 282 1.01 1.24 12.22
C VAL A 282 -0.20 1.44 13.14
N ALA A 283 -1.17 0.53 13.14
CA ALA A 283 -2.34 0.61 14.01
C ALA A 283 -1.93 0.62 15.49
N ASN A 284 -1.06 -0.30 15.90
CA ASN A 284 -0.56 -0.35 17.28
C ASN A 284 0.15 0.95 17.69
N LYS A 285 0.97 1.50 16.80
CA LYS A 285 1.72 2.74 17.06
C LYS A 285 0.83 3.97 17.14
N LEU A 286 -0.18 4.08 16.26
CA LEU A 286 -1.11 5.20 16.23
C LEU A 286 -2.08 5.21 17.41
N LEU A 287 -2.51 4.02 17.86
CA LEU A 287 -3.48 3.89 18.94
C LEU A 287 -2.83 3.86 20.33
N LEU A 288 -1.49 3.99 20.39
CA LEU A 288 -0.70 4.02 21.62
C LEU A 288 -1.10 2.91 22.59
N LEU A 289 -1.50 1.74 22.05
CA LEU A 289 -1.84 0.62 22.90
C LEU A 289 -0.55 0.19 23.58
N ASP A 290 -0.54 0.42 24.88
CA ASP A 290 0.59 0.11 25.73
C ASP A 290 0.81 -1.41 25.63
N ASN A 291 1.94 -1.82 25.04
CA ASN A 291 2.33 -3.23 24.86
C ASN A 291 2.51 -3.98 26.21
N SER A 292 2.15 -3.35 27.32
CA SER A 292 2.27 -3.81 28.69
C SER A 292 1.14 -4.77 29.11
N ASN A 293 0.02 -4.83 28.39
CA ASN A 293 -1.07 -5.78 28.66
C ASN A 293 -1.06 -6.98 27.69
N ASN A 294 -0.15 -7.93 27.94
CA ASN A 294 0.03 -9.19 27.21
C ASN A 294 -1.15 -10.19 27.24
N ASN A 295 -2.32 -9.84 27.80
CA ASN A 295 -3.34 -10.84 28.18
C ASN A 295 -4.59 -10.93 27.29
N ALA A 296 -4.64 -10.21 26.17
CA ALA A 296 -5.42 -10.61 25.01
C ALA A 296 -4.85 -9.87 23.80
N GLU A 297 -4.23 -10.59 22.87
CA GLU A 297 -3.96 -10.12 21.50
C GLU A 297 -5.28 -9.91 20.78
N GLU A 298 -6.06 -8.97 21.26
CA GLU A 298 -7.27 -8.59 20.60
C GLU A 298 -6.85 -7.88 19.31
N ASP A 299 -7.13 -8.52 18.16
CA ASP A 299 -6.62 -8.04 16.87
C ASP A 299 -7.21 -6.66 16.58
N ILE A 300 -6.39 -5.63 16.85
CA ILE A 300 -6.70 -4.21 16.69
C ILE A 300 -7.26 -3.90 15.31
N LEU A 301 -6.83 -4.65 14.29
CA LEU A 301 -7.32 -4.48 12.93
C LEU A 301 -8.80 -4.86 12.83
N SER A 302 -9.17 -6.01 13.38
CA SER A 302 -10.54 -6.55 13.31
C SER A 302 -11.57 -5.71 14.07
N LYS A 303 -11.11 -4.85 15.00
CA LYS A 303 -11.97 -4.04 15.86
C LYS A 303 -12.06 -2.58 15.48
N HIS A 304 -10.91 -2.00 15.12
CA HIS A 304 -10.75 -0.56 15.03
C HIS A 304 -10.33 -0.11 13.64
N CYS A 305 -10.11 -1.03 12.71
CA CYS A 305 -9.59 -0.69 11.41
C CYS A 305 -10.53 -1.12 10.29
N VAL A 306 -10.69 -0.27 9.28
CA VAL A 306 -11.28 -0.65 8.00
C VAL A 306 -10.26 -0.41 6.90
N CYS A 307 -10.47 -0.99 5.72
CA CYS A 307 -9.59 -0.72 4.59
C CYS A 307 -10.31 -0.51 3.26
N LEU A 308 -9.63 0.15 2.34
CA LEU A 308 -9.96 0.20 0.91
C LEU A 308 -8.90 -0.59 0.12
N CYS A 309 -9.32 -1.46 -0.79
CA CYS A 309 -8.42 -2.25 -1.63
C CYS A 309 -9.09 -2.77 -2.91
N ASP A 310 -8.31 -3.32 -3.85
CA ASP A 310 -8.82 -3.83 -5.13
C ASP A 310 -8.27 -5.19 -5.61
N ASP A 311 -7.08 -5.63 -5.16
CA ASP A 311 -6.39 -6.82 -5.70
C ASP A 311 -5.98 -7.87 -4.63
N ASP A 312 -5.43 -9.00 -5.10
CA ASP A 312 -5.07 -10.17 -4.29
C ASP A 312 -4.02 -9.89 -3.22
N ASN A 313 -3.05 -9.02 -3.51
CA ASN A 313 -2.00 -8.68 -2.53
C ASN A 313 -2.52 -7.85 -1.35
N ASP A 314 -3.80 -7.46 -1.37
CA ASP A 314 -4.49 -6.80 -0.26
C ASP A 314 -5.37 -7.73 0.57
N LEU A 315 -5.61 -8.97 0.13
CA LEU A 315 -6.55 -9.88 0.78
C LEU A 315 -6.25 -10.13 2.25
N GLU A 316 -4.98 -10.29 2.60
CA GLU A 316 -4.56 -10.49 3.99
C GLU A 316 -4.86 -9.27 4.87
N MET A 317 -4.62 -8.06 4.35
CA MET A 317 -4.99 -6.80 5.03
C MET A 317 -6.51 -6.68 5.16
N ALA A 318 -7.24 -6.99 4.08
CA ALA A 318 -8.69 -6.87 4.01
C ALA A 318 -9.39 -7.79 5.00
N LEU A 319 -8.97 -9.05 5.09
CA LEU A 319 -9.52 -10.04 6.01
C LEU A 319 -9.18 -9.77 7.47
N ALA A 320 -8.07 -9.07 7.74
CA ALA A 320 -7.67 -8.72 9.10
C ALA A 320 -8.41 -7.47 9.64
N CYS A 321 -8.78 -6.53 8.77
CA CYS A 321 -9.56 -5.35 9.16
C CYS A 321 -11.01 -5.71 9.50
N GLN A 322 -11.70 -4.89 10.28
CA GLN A 322 -13.12 -5.03 10.63
C GLN A 322 -14.03 -5.12 9.38
N HIS A 323 -13.69 -4.37 8.34
CA HIS A 323 -14.45 -4.31 7.09
C HIS A 323 -13.55 -3.83 5.94
N ALA A 324 -13.82 -4.28 4.73
CA ALA A 324 -13.11 -3.86 3.52
C ALA A 324 -14.07 -3.26 2.47
N PHE A 325 -13.72 -2.11 1.93
CA PHE A 325 -14.44 -1.44 0.85
C PHE A 325 -13.68 -1.62 -0.46
N ILE A 326 -14.37 -2.08 -1.50
CA ILE A 326 -13.77 -2.53 -2.76
C ILE A 326 -14.26 -1.63 -3.90
N PRO A 327 -13.50 -0.60 -4.29
CA PRO A 327 -13.82 0.25 -5.44
C PRO A 327 -13.85 -0.52 -6.75
N GLY A 328 -12.99 -1.53 -6.91
CA GLY A 328 -12.94 -2.37 -8.11
C GLY A 328 -12.44 -3.75 -7.76
N ILE A 329 -12.83 -4.76 -8.56
CA ILE A 329 -12.30 -6.12 -8.43
C ILE A 329 -11.33 -6.34 -9.58
N SER A 330 -10.04 -6.46 -9.28
CA SER A 330 -9.01 -6.68 -10.30
C SER A 330 -8.67 -8.17 -10.52
N SER A 331 -9.15 -9.08 -9.66
CA SER A 331 -8.86 -10.51 -9.75
C SER A 331 -10.06 -11.44 -9.50
N THR A 332 -10.00 -12.65 -10.04
CA THR A 332 -10.98 -13.72 -9.77
C THR A 332 -10.89 -14.23 -8.32
N SER A 333 -9.69 -14.25 -7.74
CA SER A 333 -9.43 -14.67 -6.37
C SER A 333 -10.12 -13.75 -5.38
N MET A 334 -9.96 -12.44 -5.56
CA MET A 334 -10.65 -11.40 -4.79
C MET A 334 -12.18 -11.57 -4.88
N ALA A 335 -12.72 -11.76 -6.09
CA ALA A 335 -14.15 -12.03 -6.27
C ALA A 335 -14.63 -13.27 -5.50
N ASN A 336 -13.84 -14.35 -5.50
CA ASN A 336 -14.15 -15.58 -4.79
C ASN A 336 -14.14 -15.38 -3.27
N VAL A 337 -13.20 -14.59 -2.73
CA VAL A 337 -13.14 -14.30 -1.29
C VAL A 337 -14.33 -13.43 -0.88
N ILE A 338 -14.67 -12.39 -1.65
CA ILE A 338 -15.86 -11.55 -1.41
C ILE A 338 -17.12 -12.42 -1.38
N GLY A 339 -17.28 -13.35 -2.33
CA GLY A 339 -18.41 -14.28 -2.37
C GLY A 339 -18.50 -15.22 -1.16
N LYS A 340 -17.36 -15.55 -0.52
CA LYS A 340 -17.31 -16.37 0.69
C LYS A 340 -17.61 -15.58 1.97
N HIS A 341 -17.37 -14.26 1.97
CA HIS A 341 -17.50 -13.40 3.15
C HIS A 341 -18.33 -12.13 2.85
N PRO A 342 -19.57 -12.24 2.36
CA PRO A 342 -20.30 -11.10 1.80
C PRO A 342 -20.60 -9.97 2.81
N HIS A 343 -20.60 -10.26 4.12
CA HIS A 343 -20.81 -9.25 5.16
C HIS A 343 -19.54 -8.46 5.52
N HIS A 344 -18.37 -8.96 5.12
CA HIS A 344 -17.06 -8.36 5.40
C HIS A 344 -16.65 -7.31 4.36
N PHE A 345 -17.30 -7.33 3.20
CA PHE A 345 -16.92 -6.55 2.03
C PHE A 345 -18.07 -5.67 1.55
N SER A 346 -17.77 -4.44 1.16
CA SER A 346 -18.68 -3.55 0.44
C SER A 346 -18.09 -3.18 -0.92
N GLN A 347 -18.67 -3.70 -1.99
CA GLN A 347 -18.27 -3.38 -3.35
C GLN A 347 -19.03 -2.15 -3.86
N THR A 348 -18.33 -1.24 -4.52
CA THR A 348 -18.91 -0.01 -5.08
C THR A 348 -18.76 0.10 -6.59
N GLY A 349 -17.71 -0.47 -7.19
CA GLY A 349 -17.57 -0.55 -8.64
C GLY A 349 -18.17 -1.82 -9.26
N GLY A 350 -18.40 -1.76 -10.58
CA GLY A 350 -18.82 -2.93 -11.36
C GLY A 350 -17.76 -4.03 -11.43
N LYS A 351 -18.15 -5.24 -11.83
CA LYS A 351 -17.24 -6.40 -11.91
C LYS A 351 -16.06 -6.21 -12.88
N HIS A 352 -16.15 -5.29 -13.84
CA HIS A 352 -15.12 -5.02 -14.86
C HIS A 352 -15.20 -3.58 -15.39
N SER A 353 -15.01 -2.58 -14.55
CA SER A 353 -14.82 -1.21 -15.03
C SER A 353 -13.49 -1.11 -15.77
N ASN A 354 -13.48 -1.44 -17.07
CA ASN A 354 -12.30 -1.30 -17.92
C ASN A 354 -11.94 0.16 -18.20
N ASP A 355 -12.79 1.09 -17.76
CA ASP A 355 -12.54 2.53 -17.80
C ASP A 355 -12.10 3.01 -16.41
N GLY A 356 -10.89 3.56 -16.33
CA GLY A 356 -10.34 4.08 -15.07
C GLY A 356 -11.16 5.25 -14.51
N ILE A 357 -11.99 5.92 -15.32
CA ILE A 357 -12.90 6.97 -14.85
C ILE A 357 -13.99 6.38 -13.94
N GLU A 358 -14.59 5.26 -14.34
CA GLU A 358 -15.55 4.54 -13.48
C GLU A 358 -14.90 4.12 -12.16
N GLY A 359 -13.61 3.76 -12.20
CA GLY A 359 -12.81 3.48 -11.01
C GLY A 359 -12.79 4.65 -10.02
N THR A 360 -12.57 5.89 -10.49
CA THR A 360 -12.57 7.06 -9.61
C THR A 360 -13.92 7.29 -8.93
N ILE A 361 -15.03 7.09 -9.65
CA ILE A 361 -16.39 7.22 -9.10
C ILE A 361 -16.65 6.13 -8.05
N ALA A 362 -16.21 4.90 -8.31
CA ALA A 362 -16.35 3.82 -7.34
C ALA A 362 -15.56 4.10 -6.05
N THR A 363 -14.35 4.65 -6.17
CA THR A 363 -13.56 5.09 -5.00
C THR A 363 -14.30 6.15 -4.18
N GLU A 364 -14.92 7.14 -4.84
CA GLU A 364 -15.71 8.17 -4.17
C GLU A 364 -16.91 7.59 -3.41
N GLN A 365 -17.58 6.59 -3.99
CA GLN A 365 -18.66 5.86 -3.34
C GLN A 365 -18.16 5.06 -2.14
N ALA A 366 -17.04 4.36 -2.26
CA ALA A 366 -16.41 3.62 -1.16
C ALA A 366 -16.09 4.55 0.01
N LEU A 367 -15.44 5.69 -0.26
CA LEU A 367 -15.15 6.70 0.76
C LEU A 367 -16.41 7.31 1.38
N SER A 368 -17.50 7.42 0.61
CA SER A 368 -18.79 7.89 1.15
C SER A 368 -19.40 6.88 2.13
N LEU A 369 -19.27 5.57 1.86
CA LEU A 369 -19.69 4.53 2.80
C LEU A 369 -18.84 4.53 4.08
N VAL A 370 -17.53 4.77 3.96
CA VAL A 370 -16.64 4.95 5.11
C VAL A 370 -17.10 6.12 5.97
N LEU A 371 -17.34 7.29 5.36
CA LEU A 371 -17.84 8.49 6.06
C LEU A 371 -19.20 8.25 6.75
N ALA A 372 -20.12 7.55 6.08
CA ALA A 372 -21.41 7.19 6.68
C ALA A 372 -21.23 6.30 7.92
N ARG A 373 -20.35 5.29 7.84
CA ARG A 373 -20.04 4.40 8.97
C ARG A 373 -19.35 5.13 10.12
N LEU A 374 -18.48 6.10 9.83
CA LEU A 374 -17.88 6.97 10.85
C LEU A 374 -18.93 7.83 11.57
N ALA A 375 -19.92 8.35 10.85
CA ALA A 375 -21.01 9.14 11.45
C ALA A 375 -21.97 8.30 12.30
N GLU A 376 -22.08 7.01 12.01
CA GLU A 376 -22.87 6.06 12.80
C GLU A 376 -22.20 5.64 14.10
N GLY A 377 -20.88 5.74 14.23
CA GLY A 377 -20.06 5.33 15.39
C GLY A 377 -19.97 6.39 16.46
#